data_AF-X1PJF4-F1
#
_entry.id   AF-X1PJF4-F1
#
_cell.length_a   1.000
_cell.length_b   1.000
_cell.length_c   1.000
_cell.angle_alpha   90.00
_cell.angle_beta   90.00
_cell.angle_gamma   90.00
#
_symmetry.space_group_name_H-M   'P 1'
#
loop_
_entity.id
_entity.type
_entity.pdbx_description
1 polymer ?
#
loop_
_entity_poly.entity_id
_entity_poly.type
_entity_poly.pdbx_seq_one_letter_code
_entity_poly.pdbx_strand_id
1 'polypeptide(L)'
;DPQITVAATSEAGLSLLDSIVGYDKVIIIDAIQTKEGNIGQIYRMGPEDFSLTKHFSSPHQINLVTALELGKMLGLAMPQKITIFAVEARDIASFSEKCTPEVERAIPEAVKMVLEELVG
;
A
#
# COMPACT_ATOMS: atom_id res chain seq x y z
N ASP A 1 -12.86 15.71 -5.56
CA ASP A 1 -14.11 15.14 -5.04
C ASP A 1 -14.06 15.27 -3.52
N PRO A 2 -15.05 15.88 -2.85
CA PRO A 2 -15.06 16.00 -1.38
C PRO A 2 -15.10 14.65 -0.64
N GLN A 3 -15.35 13.53 -1.33
CA GLN A 3 -15.39 12.18 -0.74
C GLN A 3 -14.04 11.44 -0.82
N ILE A 4 -13.01 12.04 -1.43
CA ILE A 4 -11.68 11.42 -1.56
C ILE A 4 -10.67 12.21 -0.73
N THR A 5 -10.05 11.52 0.23
CA THR A 5 -8.90 12.04 0.98
C THR A 5 -7.62 11.44 0.43
N VAL A 6 -6.61 12.29 0.19
CA VAL A 6 -5.25 11.86 -0.15
C VAL A 6 -4.32 12.34 0.95
N ALA A 7 -3.56 11.42 1.54
CA ALA A 7 -2.62 11.72 2.61
C ALA A 7 -1.32 10.95 2.39
N ALA A 8 -0.20 11.55 2.77
CA ALA A 8 1.08 10.87 2.87
C ALA A 8 1.33 10.52 4.34
N THR A 9 1.78 9.30 4.62
CA THR A 9 2.09 8.84 5.97
C THR A 9 3.27 7.88 5.95
N SER A 10 4.05 7.88 7.02
CA SER A 10 5.06 6.85 7.32
C SER A 10 4.54 5.82 8.32
N GLU A 11 3.26 5.95 8.74
CA GLU A 11 2.62 5.00 9.62
C GLU A 11 2.40 3.67 8.92
N ALA A 12 2.49 2.61 9.69
CA ALA A 12 2.20 1.27 9.24
C ALA A 12 1.64 0.43 10.37
N GLY A 13 1.04 -0.70 10.02
CA GLY A 13 0.52 -1.60 11.01
C GLY A 13 -0.62 -1.00 11.82
N LEU A 14 -0.57 -1.15 13.14
CA LEU A 14 -1.63 -0.67 14.02
C LEU A 14 -1.81 0.84 13.95
N SER A 15 -0.73 1.61 13.77
CA SER A 15 -0.83 3.08 13.64
C SER A 15 -1.64 3.48 12.41
N LEU A 16 -1.69 2.65 11.36
CA LEU A 16 -2.49 2.93 10.18
C LEU A 16 -4.00 2.81 10.45
N LEU A 17 -4.43 2.13 11.52
CA LEU A 17 -5.86 1.97 11.85
C LEU A 17 -6.58 3.31 11.97
N ASP A 18 -5.98 4.25 12.67
CA ASP A 18 -6.56 5.58 12.89
C ASP A 18 -6.78 6.33 11.57
N SER A 19 -5.94 6.04 10.56
CA SER A 19 -6.00 6.65 9.24
C SER A 19 -7.04 6.01 8.30
N ILE A 20 -7.45 4.76 8.54
CA ILE A 20 -8.31 3.99 7.61
C ILE A 20 -9.72 3.70 8.13
N VAL A 21 -9.94 3.81 9.45
CA VAL A 21 -11.27 3.60 10.04
C VAL A 21 -12.26 4.64 9.52
N GLY A 22 -13.47 4.19 9.21
CA GLY A 22 -14.56 5.04 8.70
C GLY A 22 -14.56 5.24 7.19
N TYR A 23 -13.55 4.74 6.47
CA TYR A 23 -13.55 4.72 5.00
C TYR A 23 -14.18 3.42 4.48
N ASP A 24 -14.93 3.50 3.39
CA ASP A 24 -15.48 2.31 2.70
C ASP A 24 -14.42 1.60 1.86
N LYS A 25 -13.53 2.37 1.24
CA LYS A 25 -12.47 1.93 0.34
C LYS A 25 -11.16 2.63 0.66
N VAL A 26 -10.06 1.88 0.69
CA VAL A 26 -8.71 2.40 0.92
C VAL A 26 -7.78 1.91 -0.17
N ILE A 27 -7.00 2.84 -0.72
CA ILE A 27 -5.92 2.54 -1.66
C ILE A 27 -4.61 2.93 -1.00
N ILE A 28 -3.71 1.98 -0.81
CA ILE A 28 -2.38 2.19 -0.24
C ILE A 28 -1.37 2.13 -1.38
N ILE A 29 -0.43 3.05 -1.39
CA ILE A 29 0.68 3.07 -2.36
C ILE A 29 1.95 3.01 -1.54
N ASP A 30 2.78 2.00 -1.76
CA ASP A 30 4.02 1.80 -0.99
C ASP A 30 5.13 1.24 -1.88
N ALA A 31 6.37 1.39 -1.45
CA ALA A 31 7.50 0.75 -2.10
C ALA A 31 7.61 -0.73 -1.67
N ILE A 32 8.16 -1.56 -2.55
CA ILE A 32 8.48 -2.94 -2.22
C ILE A 32 9.84 -3.32 -2.78
N GLN A 33 10.52 -4.25 -2.10
CA GLN A 33 11.77 -4.84 -2.58
C GLN A 33 11.61 -6.35 -2.56
N THR A 34 11.59 -6.95 -3.74
CA THR A 34 11.53 -8.39 -3.93
C THR A 34 12.86 -8.90 -4.49
N LYS A 35 13.09 -10.22 -4.42
CA LYS A 35 14.35 -10.82 -4.87
C LYS A 35 14.53 -10.80 -6.38
N GLU A 36 13.43 -10.91 -7.13
CA GLU A 36 13.44 -11.11 -8.59
C GLU A 36 12.56 -10.10 -9.33
N GLY A 37 12.02 -9.09 -8.63
CA GLY A 37 11.19 -8.06 -9.22
C GLY A 37 11.96 -7.12 -10.14
N ASN A 38 11.25 -6.57 -11.11
CA ASN A 38 11.82 -5.58 -12.03
C ASN A 38 11.63 -4.18 -11.45
N ILE A 39 12.68 -3.39 -11.31
CA ILE A 39 12.61 -2.04 -10.73
C ILE A 39 11.60 -1.18 -11.50
N GLY A 40 10.70 -0.51 -10.77
CA GLY A 40 9.59 0.25 -11.32
C GLY A 40 8.37 -0.59 -11.70
N GLN A 41 8.41 -1.91 -11.55
CA GLN A 41 7.22 -2.77 -11.68
C GLN A 41 6.21 -2.42 -10.60
N ILE A 42 4.95 -2.31 -10.99
CA ILE A 42 3.83 -2.02 -10.07
C ILE A 42 3.03 -3.30 -9.89
N TYR A 43 2.86 -3.71 -8.64
CA TYR A 43 2.01 -4.82 -8.24
C TYR A 43 0.70 -4.28 -7.69
N ARG A 44 -0.43 -4.86 -8.12
CA ARG A 44 -1.75 -4.62 -7.52
C ARG A 44 -2.11 -5.82 -6.64
N MET A 45 -2.32 -5.57 -5.35
CA MET A 45 -2.51 -6.62 -4.34
C MET A 45 -3.67 -6.30 -3.42
N GLY A 46 -4.30 -7.34 -2.88
CA GLY A 46 -5.21 -7.29 -1.74
C GLY A 46 -4.54 -7.74 -0.43
N PRO A 47 -5.16 -7.51 0.73
CA PRO A 47 -4.68 -8.02 2.03
C PRO A 47 -4.42 -9.54 2.05
N GLU A 48 -5.17 -10.31 1.26
CA GLU A 48 -5.06 -11.76 1.13
C GLU A 48 -3.75 -12.22 0.47
N ASP A 49 -3.19 -11.41 -0.44
CA ASP A 49 -1.98 -11.76 -1.19
C ASP A 49 -0.72 -11.78 -0.31
N PHE A 50 -0.78 -11.16 0.88
CA PHE A 50 0.31 -11.19 1.87
C PHE A 50 0.41 -12.52 2.60
N SER A 51 -0.69 -13.26 2.76
CA SER A 51 -0.71 -14.52 3.52
C SER A 51 -0.05 -15.67 2.75
N LEU A 52 -0.02 -15.59 1.41
CA LEU A 52 0.40 -16.66 0.53
C LEU A 52 1.84 -16.53 0.04
N THR A 53 2.44 -15.35 0.16
CA THR A 53 3.66 -15.03 -0.58
C THR A 53 4.85 -14.81 0.36
N LYS A 54 5.59 -15.89 0.67
CA LYS A 54 6.84 -15.88 1.47
C LYS A 54 7.94 -14.94 0.95
N HIS A 55 7.78 -14.40 -0.26
CA HIS A 55 8.72 -13.53 -0.94
C HIS A 55 8.44 -12.03 -0.72
N PHE A 56 7.34 -11.68 -0.06
CA PHE A 56 6.87 -10.31 0.15
C PHE A 56 6.67 -10.07 1.65
N SER A 57 7.75 -10.19 2.43
CA SER A 57 7.71 -9.99 3.88
C SER A 57 8.33 -8.64 4.24
N SER A 58 7.62 -7.55 3.99
CA SER A 58 7.94 -6.27 4.64
C SER A 58 7.35 -6.28 6.06
N PRO A 59 8.08 -5.79 7.08
CA PRO A 59 7.52 -5.59 8.42
C PRO A 59 6.22 -4.79 8.42
N HIS A 60 6.07 -3.84 7.49
CA HIS A 60 4.86 -3.03 7.34
C HIS A 60 3.64 -3.85 6.89
N GLN A 61 3.84 -4.92 6.14
CA GLN A 61 2.76 -5.75 5.56
C GLN A 61 2.18 -6.75 6.56
N ILE A 62 3.04 -7.43 7.32
CA ILE A 62 2.61 -8.33 8.42
C ILE A 62 1.79 -7.52 9.42
N ASN A 63 2.25 -6.32 9.74
CA ASN A 63 1.56 -5.45 10.68
C ASN A 63 0.20 -4.96 10.14
N LEU A 64 0.05 -4.79 8.82
CA LEU A 64 -1.22 -4.36 8.21
C LEU A 64 -2.31 -5.42 8.37
N VAL A 65 -2.03 -6.68 8.06
CA VAL A 65 -3.00 -7.77 8.20
C VAL A 65 -3.48 -7.88 9.65
N THR A 66 -2.55 -7.88 10.60
CA THR A 66 -2.88 -7.91 12.04
C THR A 66 -3.68 -6.68 12.46
N ALA A 67 -3.35 -5.49 11.96
CA ALA A 67 -4.13 -4.28 12.22
C ALA A 67 -5.57 -4.43 11.74
N LEU A 68 -5.78 -4.90 10.51
CA LEU A 68 -7.11 -5.10 9.95
C LEU A 68 -7.94 -6.12 10.75
N GLU A 69 -7.34 -7.22 11.19
CA GLU A 69 -8.00 -8.20 12.05
C GLU A 69 -8.38 -7.60 13.41
N LEU A 70 -7.46 -6.86 14.04
CA LEU A 70 -7.72 -6.19 15.31
C LEU A 70 -8.86 -5.18 15.19
N GLY A 71 -8.87 -4.34 14.15
CA GLY A 71 -9.93 -3.38 13.91
C GLY A 71 -11.31 -4.04 13.78
N LYS A 72 -11.38 -5.19 13.09
CA LYS A 72 -12.60 -6.01 13.01
C LYS A 72 -13.00 -6.58 14.37
N MET A 73 -12.06 -7.13 15.14
CA MET A 73 -12.33 -7.66 16.48
C MET A 73 -12.83 -6.60 17.46
N LEU A 74 -12.38 -5.35 17.31
CA LEU A 74 -12.81 -4.20 18.11
C LEU A 74 -14.15 -3.59 17.62
N GLY A 75 -14.74 -4.10 16.55
CA GLY A 75 -16.00 -3.59 16.00
C GLY A 75 -15.88 -2.22 15.35
N LEU A 76 -14.68 -1.82 14.91
CA LEU A 76 -14.48 -0.56 14.20
C LEU A 76 -15.08 -0.64 12.79
N ALA A 77 -15.47 0.52 12.25
CA ALA A 77 -15.93 0.64 10.87
C ALA A 77 -14.76 0.47 9.89
N MET A 78 -14.42 -0.78 9.59
CA MET A 78 -13.28 -1.11 8.72
C MET A 78 -13.65 -1.05 7.23
N PRO A 79 -12.71 -0.65 6.36
CA PRO A 79 -12.93 -0.63 4.92
C PRO A 79 -13.28 -2.01 4.36
N GLN A 80 -14.23 -2.03 3.43
CA GLN A 80 -14.69 -3.24 2.75
C GLN A 80 -13.77 -3.63 1.59
N LYS A 81 -13.10 -2.63 0.98
CA LYS A 81 -12.19 -2.82 -0.14
C LYS A 81 -10.86 -2.15 0.15
N ILE A 82 -9.80 -2.94 0.16
CA ILE A 82 -8.43 -2.44 0.29
C ILE A 82 -7.66 -2.88 -0.94
N THR A 83 -6.98 -1.94 -1.58
CA THR A 83 -6.11 -2.22 -2.73
C THR A 83 -4.76 -1.59 -2.48
N ILE A 84 -3.70 -2.34 -2.78
CA ILE A 84 -2.33 -1.93 -2.50
C ILE A 84 -1.58 -1.93 -3.81
N PHE A 85 -1.04 -0.78 -4.16
CA PHE A 85 -0.13 -0.60 -5.28
C PHE A 85 1.29 -0.55 -4.75
N ALA A 86 2.03 -1.65 -4.94
CA ALA A 86 3.41 -1.75 -4.51
C ALA A 86 4.35 -1.48 -5.69
N VAL A 87 5.26 -0.52 -5.55
CA VAL A 87 6.23 -0.16 -6.59
C VAL A 87 7.59 -0.76 -6.26
N GLU A 88 8.11 -1.61 -7.13
CA GLU A 88 9.40 -2.28 -6.96
C GLU A 88 10.55 -1.25 -6.95
N ALA A 89 11.30 -1.20 -5.85
CA ALA A 89 12.39 -0.28 -5.63
C ALA A 89 13.68 -1.05 -5.32
N ARG A 90 14.79 -0.62 -5.96
CA ARG A 90 16.09 -1.28 -5.77
C ARG A 90 16.73 -0.95 -4.43
N ASP A 91 16.65 0.30 -4.02
CA ASP A 91 17.27 0.83 -2.81
C ASP A 91 16.19 1.49 -1.96
N ILE A 92 15.94 0.88 -0.80
CA ILE A 92 14.99 1.35 0.21
C ILE A 92 15.70 1.71 1.53
N ALA A 93 17.03 1.59 1.57
CA ALA A 93 17.83 1.76 2.78
C ALA A 93 18.63 3.08 2.77
N SER A 94 18.93 3.61 1.58
CA SER A 94 19.57 4.92 1.45
C SER A 94 18.57 6.04 1.69
N PHE A 95 18.91 6.96 2.59
CA PHE A 95 18.10 8.15 2.83
C PHE A 95 18.19 9.12 1.64
N SER A 96 17.04 9.46 1.08
CA SER A 96 16.89 10.40 -0.03
C SER A 96 15.47 10.97 -0.04
N GLU A 97 15.32 12.23 -0.44
CA GLU A 97 14.01 12.85 -0.72
C GLU A 97 13.56 12.65 -2.18
N LYS A 98 14.41 12.03 -3.01
CA LYS A 98 14.14 11.76 -4.42
C LYS A 98 14.00 10.26 -4.68
N CYS A 99 13.04 9.91 -5.53
CA CYS A 99 12.90 8.57 -6.08
C CYS A 99 14.06 8.26 -7.05
N THR A 100 14.32 6.97 -7.29
CA THR A 100 15.25 6.60 -8.36
C THR A 100 14.61 6.86 -9.73
N PRO A 101 15.39 7.09 -10.80
CA PRO A 101 14.84 7.36 -12.13
C PRO A 101 13.92 6.25 -12.67
N GLU A 102 14.10 5.01 -12.24
CA GLU A 102 13.22 3.89 -12.55
C GLU A 102 11.85 4.04 -11.87
N VAL A 103 11.84 4.36 -10.57
CA VAL A 103 10.60 4.58 -9.81
C VAL A 103 9.88 5.83 -10.30
N GLU A 104 10.60 6.92 -10.57
CA GLU A 104 9.99 8.14 -11.14
C GLU A 104 9.25 7.88 -12.45
N ARG A 105 9.79 7.00 -13.29
CA ARG A 105 9.14 6.57 -14.55
C ARG A 105 7.89 5.71 -14.33
N ALA A 106 7.76 5.05 -13.19
CA ALA A 106 6.60 4.25 -12.83
C ALA A 106 5.45 5.09 -12.25
N ILE A 107 5.73 6.25 -11.67
CA ILE A 107 4.72 7.11 -11.01
C ILE A 107 3.53 7.43 -11.93
N PRO A 108 3.71 7.84 -13.21
CA PRO A 108 2.58 8.13 -14.08
C PRO A 108 1.64 6.92 -14.29
N GLU A 109 2.19 5.72 -14.41
CA GLU A 109 1.40 4.49 -14.53
C GLU A 109 0.70 4.15 -13.21
N ALA A 110 1.39 4.31 -12.07
CA ALA A 110 0.77 4.09 -10.75
C ALA A 110 -0.42 5.03 -10.53
N VAL A 111 -0.28 6.32 -10.89
CA VAL A 111 -1.37 7.30 -10.83
C VAL A 111 -2.55 6.86 -11.70
N LYS A 112 -2.28 6.41 -12.92
CA LYS A 112 -3.33 5.90 -13.82
C LYS A 112 -4.07 4.71 -13.21
N MET A 113 -3.35 3.73 -12.68
CA MET A 113 -3.95 2.55 -12.03
C MET A 113 -4.79 2.92 -10.80
N VAL A 114 -4.34 3.90 -10.00
CA VAL A 114 -5.10 4.40 -8.84
C VAL A 114 -6.38 5.10 -9.29
N LEU A 115 -6.33 5.92 -10.34
CA LEU A 115 -7.53 6.58 -10.87
C LEU A 115 -8.53 5.59 -11.45
N GLU A 116 -8.05 4.57 -12.17
CA GLU A 116 -8.89 3.47 -12.67
C GLU A 116 -9.53 2.70 -11.50
N GLU A 117 -8.77 2.43 -10.45
CA GLU A 117 -9.29 1.81 -9.23
C GLU A 117 -10.33 2.71 -8.56
N LEU A 118 -10.14 4.03 -8.47
CA LEU A 118 -11.10 4.94 -7.82
C LEU A 118 -12.48 4.96 -8.50
N VAL A 119 -12.52 4.83 -9.83
CA VAL A 119 -13.77 4.85 -10.61
C VAL A 119 -14.49 3.48 -10.60
N GLY A 120 -13.76 2.40 -10.30
CA GLY A 120 -14.25 1.01 -10.26
C GLY A 120 -14.71 0.50 -8.90
#